data_AF-A0A2H0LJP5-F1
#
_entry.id   AF-A0A2H0LJP5-F1
#
_cell.length_a   1.000
_cell.length_b   1.000
_cell.length_c   1.000
_cell.angle_alpha   90.00
_cell.angle_beta   90.00
_cell.angle_gamma   90.00
#
_symmetry.space_group_name_H-M   'P 1'
#
loop_
_entity.id
_entity.type
_entity.pdbx_description
1 polymer ?
#
loop_
_entity_poly.entity_id
_entity_poly.type
_entity_poly.pdbx_seq_one_letter_code
_entity_poly.pdbx_strand_id
1 'polypeptide(L)'
;MDSAERPYRRKQFLVDRQYQLRFVTRIFMVVLGVAVISSLIATALIMGSLSDPNLPQHTFIYCLITIAVTLLTELLIAIPIVLILGIRQSHRIVGPMSRIKRTLEAIGSGDYSQRIVLRQGDALEDLAKAINQMCEQLQQRRGSS
;
A
#
# COMPACT_ATOMS: atom_id res chain seq x y z
N MET A 1 27.76 -10.25 39.75
CA MET A 1 26.93 -9.12 39.31
C MET A 1 26.82 -9.20 37.80
N ASP A 2 25.80 -9.92 37.33
CA ASP A 2 25.50 -10.15 35.93
C ASP A 2 25.00 -8.87 35.26
N SER A 3 25.76 -8.36 34.29
CA SER A 3 25.27 -7.33 33.39
C SER A 3 24.66 -8.03 32.17
N ALA A 4 23.34 -8.25 32.22
CA ALA A 4 22.58 -8.76 31.10
C ALA A 4 22.57 -7.71 29.96
N GLU A 5 23.46 -7.88 28.98
CA GLU A 5 23.37 -7.13 27.73
C GLU A 5 22.08 -7.54 27.00
N ARG A 6 21.12 -6.62 26.96
CA ARG A 6 19.89 -6.79 26.18
C ARG A 6 20.27 -6.76 24.69
N PRO A 7 20.00 -7.81 23.89
CA PRO A 7 20.35 -7.77 22.48
C PRO A 7 19.57 -6.65 21.79
N TYR A 8 20.32 -5.71 21.20
CA TYR A 8 19.77 -4.58 20.45
C TYR A 8 18.96 -5.11 19.25
N ARG A 9 17.64 -5.11 19.40
CA ARG A 9 16.71 -5.59 18.37
C ARG A 9 16.59 -4.50 17.30
N ARG A 10 17.38 -4.61 16.23
CA ARG A 10 17.33 -3.71 15.07
C ARG A 10 15.91 -3.73 14.48
N LYS A 11 15.13 -2.68 14.72
CA LYS A 11 13.78 -2.53 14.15
C LYS A 11 13.91 -2.33 12.64
N GLN A 12 13.93 -3.41 11.87
CA GLN A 12 13.73 -3.35 10.43
C GLN A 12 12.26 -2.96 10.17
N PHE A 13 11.99 -1.65 10.12
CA PHE A 13 10.67 -1.11 9.79
C PHE A 13 10.26 -1.35 8.31
N LEU A 14 11.15 -1.97 7.54
CA LEU A 14 11.04 -2.25 6.11
C LEU A 14 11.22 -3.75 5.90
N VAL A 15 10.20 -4.53 6.23
CA VAL A 15 10.15 -5.97 5.95
C VAL A 15 10.05 -6.23 4.44
N ASP A 16 9.60 -5.23 3.66
CA ASP A 16 9.37 -5.35 2.22
C ASP A 16 9.44 -3.99 1.48
N ARG A 17 10.62 -3.34 1.58
CA ARG A 17 10.88 -1.96 1.07
C ARG A 17 10.40 -1.72 -0.36
N GLN A 18 10.48 -2.75 -1.21
CA GLN A 18 10.17 -2.67 -2.63
C GLN A 18 8.65 -2.53 -2.89
N TYR A 19 7.82 -3.12 -2.02
CA TYR A 19 6.36 -3.12 -2.19
C TYR A 19 5.72 -1.87 -1.62
N GLN A 20 6.17 -1.46 -0.43
CA GLN A 20 5.76 -0.20 0.16
C GLN A 20 6.16 0.97 -0.76
N LEU A 21 7.38 0.96 -1.33
CA LEU A 21 7.75 1.99 -2.30
C LEU A 21 6.82 1.99 -3.52
N ARG A 22 6.59 0.83 -4.17
CA ARG A 22 5.74 0.78 -5.38
C ARG A 22 4.31 1.27 -5.13
N PHE A 23 3.74 0.96 -3.98
CA PHE A 23 2.40 1.43 -3.61
C PHE A 23 2.39 2.93 -3.34
N VAL A 24 3.32 3.41 -2.50
CA VAL A 24 3.45 4.83 -2.16
C VAL A 24 3.76 5.65 -3.41
N THR A 25 4.65 5.20 -4.30
CA THR A 25 4.96 5.91 -5.54
C THR A 25 3.77 5.97 -6.48
N ARG A 26 2.95 4.92 -6.58
CA ARG A 26 1.72 4.94 -7.40
C ARG A 26 0.70 5.92 -6.86
N ILE A 27 0.44 5.91 -5.54
CA ILE A 27 -0.45 6.89 -4.91
C ILE A 27 0.09 8.30 -5.11
N PHE A 28 1.39 8.49 -4.89
CA PHE A 28 2.06 9.77 -5.09
C PHE A 28 1.91 10.27 -6.52
N MET A 29 2.10 9.43 -7.54
CA MET A 29 1.90 9.80 -8.94
C MET A 29 0.46 10.20 -9.23
N VAL A 30 -0.54 9.50 -8.65
CA VAL A 30 -1.96 9.85 -8.82
C VAL A 30 -2.25 11.20 -8.16
N VAL A 31 -1.84 11.38 -6.90
CA VAL A 31 -2.06 12.63 -6.15
C VAL A 31 -1.36 13.80 -6.83
N LEU A 32 -0.11 13.61 -7.27
CA LEU A 32 0.66 14.62 -7.99
C LEU A 32 -0.02 14.97 -9.33
N GLY A 33 -0.49 13.96 -10.07
CA GLY A 33 -1.20 14.17 -11.33
C GLY A 33 -2.48 14.99 -11.13
N VAL A 34 -3.29 14.65 -10.13
CA VAL A 34 -4.49 15.41 -9.76
C VAL A 34 -4.11 16.85 -9.37
N ALA A 35 -3.10 17.05 -8.52
CA ALA A 35 -2.67 18.37 -8.10
C ALA A 35 -2.17 19.24 -9.25
N VAL A 36 -1.41 18.66 -10.20
CA VAL A 36 -0.91 19.37 -11.39
C VAL A 36 -2.07 19.74 -12.30
N ILE A 37 -2.99 18.82 -12.57
CA ILE A 37 -4.19 19.08 -13.39
C ILE A 37 -5.03 20.20 -12.77
N SER A 38 -5.27 20.12 -11.46
CA SER A 38 -5.99 21.13 -10.69
C SER A 38 -5.34 22.51 -10.80
N SER A 39 -4.02 22.56 -10.59
CA SER A 39 -3.24 23.80 -10.70
C SER A 39 -3.28 24.41 -12.10
N LEU A 40 -3.21 23.58 -13.16
CA LEU A 40 -3.28 24.03 -14.54
C LEU A 40 -4.66 24.58 -14.88
N ILE A 41 -5.73 23.88 -14.47
CA ILE A 41 -7.10 24.33 -14.69
C ILE A 41 -7.35 25.66 -13.95
N ALA A 42 -6.98 25.73 -12.67
CA ALA A 42 -7.15 26.94 -11.87
C ALA A 42 -6.39 28.14 -12.48
N THR A 43 -5.14 27.92 -12.91
CA THR A 43 -4.33 28.99 -13.53
C THR A 43 -4.91 29.44 -14.87
N ALA A 44 -5.37 28.51 -15.72
CA ALA A 44 -5.99 28.85 -17.00
C ALA A 44 -7.29 29.66 -16.83
N LEU A 45 -8.11 29.31 -15.84
CA LEU A 45 -9.34 30.04 -15.52
C LEU A 45 -9.03 31.46 -15.03
N ILE A 46 -8.07 31.61 -14.10
CA ILE A 46 -7.66 32.93 -13.59
C ILE A 46 -7.09 33.80 -14.72
N MET A 47 -6.23 33.24 -15.56
CA MET A 47 -5.61 33.96 -16.68
C MET A 47 -6.65 34.39 -17.73
N GLY A 48 -7.62 33.53 -18.02
CA GLY A 48 -8.75 33.88 -18.90
C GLY A 48 -9.61 35.00 -18.32
N SER A 49 -9.87 34.97 -17.01
CA SER A 49 -10.62 36.04 -16.34
C SER A 49 -9.86 37.36 -16.32
N LEU A 50 -8.56 37.39 -15.99
CA LEU A 50 -7.78 38.63 -15.88
C LEU A 50 -7.53 39.37 -17.21
N SER A 51 -7.73 38.69 -18.35
CA SER A 51 -7.47 39.25 -19.68
C SER A 51 -8.62 40.13 -20.20
N ASP A 52 -9.78 40.12 -19.54
CA ASP A 52 -10.95 40.91 -19.95
C ASP A 52 -10.97 42.27 -19.21
N PRO A 53 -10.74 43.41 -19.89
CA PRO A 53 -10.73 44.71 -19.24
C PRO A 53 -12.11 45.14 -18.66
N ASN A 54 -13.20 44.44 -18.99
CA ASN A 54 -14.55 44.73 -18.50
C ASN A 54 -15.02 43.74 -17.43
N LEU A 55 -14.14 43.28 -16.52
CA LEU A 55 -14.50 42.31 -15.48
C LEU A 55 -15.78 42.73 -14.73
N PRO A 56 -16.86 41.94 -14.84
CA PRO A 56 -18.02 42.15 -13.98
C PRO A 56 -17.67 41.99 -12.51
N GLN A 57 -18.31 42.75 -11.63
CA GLN A 57 -18.08 42.68 -10.18
C GLN A 57 -18.38 41.27 -9.59
N HIS A 58 -19.20 40.48 -10.27
CA HIS A 58 -19.54 39.11 -9.90
C HIS A 58 -18.51 38.05 -10.31
N THR A 59 -17.49 38.39 -11.11
CA THR A 59 -16.47 37.44 -11.60
C THR A 59 -15.76 36.71 -10.46
N PHE A 60 -15.52 37.39 -9.34
CA PHE A 60 -14.91 36.79 -8.16
C PHE A 60 -15.72 35.60 -7.62
N ILE A 61 -17.05 35.74 -7.55
CA ILE A 61 -17.95 34.68 -7.07
C ILE A 61 -17.96 33.51 -8.05
N TYR A 62 -17.99 33.79 -9.36
CA TYR A 62 -17.92 32.74 -10.38
C TYR A 62 -16.61 31.97 -10.30
N CYS A 63 -15.45 32.64 -10.18
CA CYS A 63 -14.17 31.96 -10.00
C CYS A 63 -14.16 31.06 -8.76
N LEU A 64 -14.67 31.54 -7.63
CA LEU A 64 -14.76 30.74 -6.40
C LEU A 64 -15.62 29.49 -6.57
N ILE A 65 -16.80 29.64 -7.19
CA ILE A 65 -17.71 28.51 -7.45
C ILE A 65 -17.05 27.51 -8.40
N THR A 66 -16.44 27.98 -9.49
CA THR A 66 -15.79 27.10 -10.47
C THR A 66 -14.64 26.33 -9.81
N ILE A 67 -13.77 26.99 -9.04
CA ILE A 67 -12.69 26.32 -8.29
C ILE A 67 -13.26 25.27 -7.34
N ALA A 68 -14.30 25.60 -6.58
CA ALA A 68 -14.93 24.66 -5.64
C ALA A 68 -15.51 23.43 -6.35
N VAL A 69 -16.19 23.62 -7.48
CA VAL A 69 -16.76 22.53 -8.29
C VAL A 69 -15.66 21.68 -8.91
N THR A 70 -14.57 22.28 -9.39
CA THR A 70 -13.42 21.53 -9.93
C THR A 70 -12.78 20.67 -8.84
N LEU A 71 -12.50 21.22 -7.66
CA LEU A 71 -11.94 20.47 -6.54
C LEU A 71 -12.86 19.33 -6.07
N LEU A 72 -14.17 19.58 -6.00
CA LEU A 72 -15.15 18.55 -5.63
C LEU A 72 -15.16 17.41 -6.65
N THR A 73 -15.12 17.75 -7.93
CA THR A 73 -15.11 16.77 -9.03
C THR A 73 -13.84 15.92 -9.00
N GLU A 74 -12.68 16.55 -8.78
CA GLU A 74 -11.40 15.85 -8.63
C GLU A 74 -11.41 14.89 -7.44
N LEU A 75 -11.95 15.33 -6.30
CA LEU A 75 -12.08 14.50 -5.11
C LEU A 75 -12.96 13.26 -5.38
N LEU A 76 -14.10 13.46 -6.04
CA LEU A 76 -15.02 12.38 -6.41
C LEU A 76 -14.37 11.34 -7.34
N ILE A 77 -13.40 11.75 -8.16
CA ILE A 77 -12.64 10.84 -9.05
C ILE A 77 -11.45 10.21 -8.32
N ALA A 78 -10.73 10.96 -7.49
CA ALA A 78 -9.52 10.48 -6.82
C ALA A 78 -9.82 9.43 -5.74
N ILE A 79 -10.90 9.61 -4.97
CA ILE A 79 -11.30 8.68 -3.91
C ILE A 79 -11.45 7.23 -4.42
N PRO A 80 -12.28 6.93 -5.44
CA PRO A 80 -12.44 5.57 -5.92
C PRO A 80 -11.13 4.98 -6.46
N ILE A 81 -10.28 5.77 -7.10
CA ILE A 81 -8.96 5.31 -7.58
C ILE A 81 -8.10 4.86 -6.40
N VAL A 82 -7.99 5.68 -5.36
CA VAL A 82 -7.21 5.37 -4.16
C VAL A 82 -7.79 4.15 -3.43
N LEU A 83 -9.12 4.04 -3.31
CA LEU A 83 -9.78 2.89 -2.71
C LEU A 83 -9.49 1.60 -3.48
N ILE A 84 -9.60 1.60 -4.82
CA ILE A 84 -9.30 0.43 -5.66
C ILE A 84 -7.83 0.02 -5.50
N LEU A 85 -6.90 0.99 -5.53
CA LEU A 85 -5.48 0.71 -5.31
C LEU A 85 -5.23 0.11 -3.92
N GLY A 86 -5.88 0.64 -2.88
CA GLY A 86 -5.79 0.14 -1.51
C GLY A 86 -6.34 -1.28 -1.36
N ILE A 87 -7.53 -1.56 -1.91
CA ILE A 87 -8.15 -2.89 -1.88
C ILE A 87 -7.26 -3.90 -2.61
N ARG A 88 -6.79 -3.57 -3.81
CA ARG A 88 -5.88 -4.45 -4.58
C ARG A 88 -4.60 -4.75 -3.80
N GLN A 89 -4.05 -3.76 -3.10
CA GLN A 89 -2.87 -3.95 -2.27
C GLN A 89 -3.19 -4.85 -1.06
N SER A 90 -4.34 -4.66 -0.41
CA SER A 90 -4.79 -5.46 0.73
C SER A 90 -4.95 -6.95 0.38
N HIS A 91 -5.51 -7.26 -0.79
CA HIS A 91 -5.66 -8.66 -1.24
C HIS A 91 -4.34 -9.42 -1.35
N ARG A 92 -3.22 -8.73 -1.62
CA ARG A 92 -1.88 -9.35 -1.67
C ARG A 92 -1.36 -9.77 -0.31
N ILE A 93 -2.01 -9.36 0.78
CA ILE A 93 -1.70 -9.78 2.16
C ILE A 93 -2.72 -10.81 2.62
N VAL A 94 -4.03 -10.52 2.45
CA VAL A 94 -5.13 -11.35 2.95
C VAL A 94 -5.10 -12.77 2.35
N GLY A 95 -4.83 -12.88 1.05
CA GLY A 95 -4.77 -14.18 0.37
C GLY A 95 -3.67 -15.10 0.92
N PRO A 96 -2.40 -14.66 0.91
CA PRO A 96 -1.29 -15.39 1.52
C PRO A 96 -1.50 -15.69 3.01
N MET A 97 -2.08 -14.76 3.79
CA MET A 97 -2.33 -14.95 5.21
C MET A 97 -3.26 -16.14 5.49
N SER A 98 -4.34 -16.27 4.71
CA SER A 98 -5.27 -17.40 4.85
C SER A 98 -4.60 -18.74 4.54
N ARG A 99 -3.72 -18.79 3.53
CA ARG A 99 -2.93 -20.00 3.20
C ARG A 99 -1.98 -20.36 4.34
N ILE A 100 -1.23 -19.38 4.85
CA ILE A 100 -0.30 -19.58 5.97
C ILE A 100 -1.06 -20.12 7.19
N LYS A 101 -2.20 -19.54 7.55
CA LYS A 101 -3.02 -19.99 8.68
C LYS A 101 -3.40 -21.47 8.56
N ARG A 102 -3.93 -21.89 7.41
CA ARG A 102 -4.34 -23.29 7.17
C ARG A 102 -3.16 -24.25 7.27
N THR A 103 -2.01 -23.87 6.72
CA THR A 103 -0.80 -24.70 6.79
C THR A 103 -0.29 -24.81 8.23
N LEU A 104 -0.32 -23.72 9.00
CA LEU A 104 0.07 -23.74 10.42
C LEU A 104 -0.87 -24.61 11.26
N GLU A 105 -2.18 -24.61 10.98
CA GLU A 105 -3.13 -25.51 11.64
C GLU A 105 -2.81 -26.98 11.36
N ALA A 106 -2.47 -27.33 10.11
CA ALA A 106 -2.05 -28.69 9.75
C ALA A 106 -0.72 -29.09 10.41
N ILE A 107 0.26 -28.18 10.44
CA ILE A 107 1.53 -28.37 11.16
C ILE A 107 1.28 -28.59 12.66
N GLY A 108 0.34 -27.84 13.24
CA GLY A 108 -0.07 -27.98 14.64
C GLY A 108 -0.67 -29.35 14.97
N SER A 109 -1.32 -29.99 13.99
CA SER A 109 -1.81 -31.38 14.11
C SER A 109 -0.72 -32.45 13.94
N GLY A 110 0.54 -32.05 13.72
CA GLY A 110 1.68 -32.95 13.60
C GLY A 110 2.01 -33.40 12.17
N ASP A 111 1.34 -32.84 11.16
CA ASP A 111 1.70 -33.02 9.75
C ASP A 111 2.75 -31.99 9.31
N TYR A 112 4.02 -32.35 9.50
CA TYR A 112 5.17 -31.53 9.09
C TYR A 112 5.52 -31.66 7.60
N SER A 113 4.80 -32.47 6.82
CA SER A 113 5.04 -32.63 5.38
C SER A 113 4.52 -31.43 4.57
N GLN A 114 3.64 -30.64 5.16
CA GLN A 114 3.05 -29.46 4.52
C GLN A 114 4.10 -28.41 4.18
N ARG A 115 3.90 -27.71 3.06
CA ARG A 115 4.75 -26.61 2.60
C ARG A 115 3.90 -25.44 2.14
N ILE A 116 4.30 -24.24 2.52
CA ILE A 116 3.68 -22.98 2.12
C ILE A 116 4.33 -22.51 0.81
N VAL A 117 3.56 -22.49 -0.27
CA VAL A 117 4.00 -21.94 -1.56
C VAL A 117 3.20 -20.68 -1.84
N LEU A 118 3.90 -19.54 -1.81
CA LEU A 118 3.35 -18.23 -2.20
C LEU A 118 3.85 -17.83 -3.58
N ARG A 119 3.18 -16.86 -4.21
CA ARG A 119 3.64 -16.35 -5.50
C ARG A 119 4.87 -15.47 -5.27
N GLN A 120 5.76 -15.45 -6.26
CA GLN A 120 6.94 -14.61 -6.20
C GLN A 120 6.54 -13.15 -6.04
N GLY A 121 7.05 -12.54 -4.97
CA GLY A 121 6.76 -11.18 -4.60
C GLY A 121 5.43 -10.91 -3.90
N ASP A 122 4.82 -11.94 -3.30
CA ASP A 122 3.82 -11.76 -2.24
C ASP A 122 4.51 -11.25 -0.95
N ALA A 123 3.81 -10.41 -0.18
CA ALA A 123 4.37 -9.72 0.99
C ALA A 123 4.76 -10.63 2.17
N LEU A 124 4.45 -11.94 2.08
CA LEU A 124 4.72 -12.93 3.15
C LEU A 124 5.65 -14.04 2.66
N GLU A 125 6.34 -13.85 1.54
CA GLU A 125 7.23 -14.86 0.94
C GLU A 125 8.34 -15.29 1.90
N ASP A 126 9.01 -14.35 2.56
CA ASP A 126 10.09 -14.67 3.50
C ASP A 126 9.57 -15.38 4.76
N LEU A 127 8.36 -15.03 5.21
CA LEU A 127 7.69 -15.76 6.28
C LEU A 127 7.37 -17.20 5.87
N ALA A 128 6.87 -17.40 4.65
CA ALA A 128 6.60 -18.74 4.12
C ALA A 128 7.88 -19.59 4.03
N LYS A 129 9.00 -19.01 3.57
CA LYS A 129 10.31 -19.68 3.54
C LYS A 129 10.78 -20.09 4.94
N ALA A 130 10.69 -19.19 5.91
CA ALA A 130 11.08 -19.47 7.30
C ALA A 130 10.23 -20.61 7.92
N ILE A 131 8.91 -20.62 7.67
CA ILE A 131 8.03 -21.70 8.15
C ILE A 131 8.38 -23.02 7.47
N ASN A 132 8.63 -23.03 6.15
CA ASN A 132 9.00 -24.25 5.43
C ASN A 132 10.32 -24.86 5.95
N GLN A 133 11.32 -24.02 6.22
CA GLN A 133 12.60 -24.46 6.81
C GLN A 133 12.39 -25.07 8.21
N MET A 134 11.53 -24.46 9.03
CA MET A 134 11.16 -25.02 10.35
C MET A 134 10.52 -26.41 10.20
N CYS A 135 9.56 -26.56 9.28
CA CYS A 135 8.92 -27.85 9.02
C CYS A 135 9.91 -28.93 8.57
N GLU A 136 10.85 -28.56 7.70
CA GLU A 136 11.90 -29.47 7.23
C GLU A 136 12.79 -29.97 8.37
N GLN A 137 13.22 -29.06 9.27
CA GLN A 137 14.02 -29.44 10.44
C GLN A 137 13.25 -30.33 11.42
N LEU A 138 11.96 -30.06 11.65
CA LEU A 138 11.11 -30.89 12.50
C LEU A 138 10.91 -32.29 11.91
N GLN A 139 10.71 -32.38 10.60
CA GLN A 139 10.55 -33.64 9.89
C GLN A 139 11.82 -34.50 9.94
N GLN A 140 12.99 -33.88 9.77
CA GLN A 140 14.28 -34.56 9.91
C GLN A 140 14.48 -35.13 11.31
N ARG A 141 14.21 -34.34 12.36
CA ARG A 141 14.33 -34.78 13.76
C ARG A 141 13.41 -35.96 14.09
N ARG A 142 12.20 -35.97 13.53
CA ARG A 142 11.21 -37.04 13.76
C ARG A 142 11.53 -38.33 12.99
N GLY A 143 12.20 -38.24 11.84
CA GLY A 143 12.66 -39.40 11.06
C GLY A 143 14.00 -39.99 11.54
N SER A 144 14.71 -39.29 12.43
CA SER A 144 15.96 -39.74 13.07
C SER A 144 15.75 -40.38 14.46
N SER A 145 14.51 -40.66 14.85
CA SER A 145 14.13 -41.39 16.07
C SER A 145 13.34 -42.63 15.69
#